data_AF-A0A919B9T8-F1
#
_entry.id   AF-A0A919B9T8-F1
#
_cell.length_a   1.000
_cell.length_b   1.000
_cell.length_c   1.000
_cell.angle_alpha   90.00
_cell.angle_beta   90.00
_cell.angle_gamma   90.00
#
_symmetry.space_group_name_H-M   'P 1'
#
loop_
_entity.id
_entity.type
_entity.pdbx_description
1 polymer ?
#
loop_
_entity_poly.entity_id
_entity_poly.type
_entity_poly.pdbx_seq_one_letter_code
_entity_poly.pdbx_strand_id
1 'polypeptide(L)'
;MDEAASLELMRLSDWSRVVSVRLVHHLPAWEPDYYAADIVITSDLVNAQLRIHVTLEDLDQWAEALDRIESDEHQPTEGEALTVDWPAAGRQGYLRFIAEDPYVVEVHDAPQTQVSVRVPLDMDEDWIKEARQRLDAVSRLLGRDG
;
A
#
# COMPACT_ATOMS: atom_id res chain seq x y z
N MET A 1 18.51 -12.21 3.71
CA MET A 1 17.30 -11.43 3.45
C MET A 1 16.35 -11.72 4.60
N ASP A 2 15.93 -10.69 5.32
CA ASP A 2 15.03 -10.83 6.45
C ASP A 2 13.65 -11.25 5.93
N GLU A 3 13.09 -12.35 6.42
CA GLU A 3 11.78 -12.87 6.02
C GLU A 3 10.68 -11.81 6.25
N ALA A 4 10.82 -10.99 7.29
CA ALA A 4 9.91 -9.88 7.57
C ALA A 4 9.96 -8.80 6.48
N ALA A 5 11.12 -8.55 5.89
CA ALA A 5 11.26 -7.61 4.78
C ALA A 5 10.67 -8.16 3.48
N SER A 6 10.75 -9.48 3.27
CA SER A 6 10.15 -10.14 2.10
C SER A 6 8.62 -10.23 2.14
N LEU A 7 8.00 -10.02 3.30
CA LEU A 7 6.54 -9.98 3.46
C LEU A 7 5.98 -8.54 3.44
N GLU A 8 6.83 -7.51 3.46
CA GLU A 8 6.40 -6.12 3.41
C GLU A 8 6.16 -5.69 1.95
N LEU A 9 4.89 -5.64 1.55
CA LEU A 9 4.44 -5.27 0.20
C LEU A 9 4.54 -3.77 -0.03
N MET A 10 4.14 -2.97 0.97
CA MET A 10 4.19 -1.52 0.91
C MET A 10 4.81 -0.98 2.17
N ARG A 11 5.61 0.08 2.01
CA ARG A 11 6.05 0.94 3.09
C ARG A 11 6.10 2.37 2.59
N LEU A 12 5.21 3.18 3.11
CA LEU A 12 5.13 4.62 2.88
C LEU A 12 5.46 5.28 4.22
N SER A 13 6.51 6.09 4.28
CA SER A 13 6.95 6.64 5.56
C SER A 13 7.65 7.98 5.42
N ASP A 14 7.50 8.78 6.48
CA ASP A 14 8.33 9.95 6.77
C ASP A 14 9.15 9.68 8.05
N TRP A 15 9.80 10.71 8.58
CA TRP A 15 10.64 10.62 9.79
C TRP A 15 9.91 10.19 11.08
N SER A 16 8.58 10.23 11.12
CA SER A 16 7.75 9.98 12.32
C SER A 16 6.55 9.07 12.12
N ARG A 17 6.15 8.82 10.87
CA ARG A 17 4.91 8.12 10.51
C ARG A 17 5.24 7.05 9.49
N VAL A 18 4.57 5.92 9.63
CA VAL A 18 4.68 4.80 8.70
C VAL A 18 3.28 4.27 8.43
N VAL A 19 2.95 4.13 7.14
CA VAL A 19 1.86 3.27 6.68
C VAL A 19 2.50 2.12 5.91
N SER A 20 2.22 0.89 6.33
CA SER A 20 2.78 -0.31 5.68
C SER A 20 1.70 -1.33 5.41
N VAL A 21 1.92 -2.13 4.36
CA VAL A 21 1.11 -3.31 4.05
C VAL A 21 2.01 -4.52 4.12
N ARG A 22 1.64 -5.48 4.97
CA ARG A 22 2.46 -6.66 5.25
C ARG A 22 1.65 -7.91 5.08
N LEU A 23 2.14 -8.85 4.29
CA LEU A 23 1.59 -10.21 4.27
C LEU A 23 1.75 -10.84 5.65
N VAL A 24 0.71 -11.51 6.11
CA VAL A 24 0.73 -12.29 7.35
C VAL A 24 1.58 -13.54 7.15
N HIS A 25 1.49 -14.15 5.97
CA HIS A 25 2.31 -15.26 5.51
C HIS A 25 2.27 -15.34 3.98
N HIS A 26 3.24 -16.05 3.38
CA HIS A 26 3.33 -16.24 1.93
C HIS A 26 2.42 -17.36 1.38
N LEU A 27 1.72 -18.09 2.26
CA LEU A 27 0.76 -19.12 1.85
C LEU A 27 -0.61 -18.49 1.55
N PRO A 28 -1.40 -19.04 0.62
CA PRO A 28 -2.79 -18.64 0.46
C PRO A 28 -3.59 -18.93 1.74
N ALA A 29 -4.58 -18.08 2.03
CA ALA A 29 -5.40 -18.18 3.22
C ALA A 29 -6.50 -19.25 3.08
N TRP A 30 -7.52 -19.00 2.26
CA TRP A 30 -8.71 -19.84 2.13
C TRP A 30 -9.01 -20.23 0.68
N GLU A 31 -8.66 -19.38 -0.27
CA GLU A 31 -8.70 -19.65 -1.71
C GLU A 31 -7.29 -19.54 -2.30
N PRO A 32 -6.99 -20.26 -3.40
CA PRO A 32 -5.80 -20.01 -4.21
C PRO A 32 -5.70 -18.52 -4.55
N ASP A 33 -4.49 -17.96 -4.49
CA ASP A 33 -4.19 -16.57 -4.80
C ASP A 33 -4.80 -15.50 -3.87
N TYR A 34 -5.38 -15.89 -2.73
CA TYR A 34 -5.80 -14.96 -1.67
C TYR A 34 -4.84 -15.01 -0.49
N TYR A 35 -4.14 -13.92 -0.21
CA TYR A 35 -3.15 -13.82 0.85
C TYR A 35 -3.66 -12.87 1.95
N ALA A 36 -3.58 -13.29 3.20
CA ALA A 36 -3.90 -12.41 4.32
C ALA A 36 -2.80 -11.35 4.48
N ALA A 37 -3.18 -10.09 4.65
CA ALA A 37 -2.27 -8.98 4.87
C ALA A 37 -2.81 -8.00 5.93
N ASP A 38 -1.93 -7.25 6.55
CA ASP A 38 -2.28 -6.18 7.49
C ASP A 38 -1.82 -4.83 6.93
N ILE A 39 -2.75 -3.88 6.89
CA ILE A 39 -2.42 -2.45 6.80
C ILE A 39 -2.09 -1.99 8.21
N VAL A 40 -0.88 -1.46 8.41
CA VAL A 40 -0.40 -1.01 9.72
C VAL A 40 -0.02 0.46 9.64
N ILE A 41 -0.61 1.26 10.53
CA ILE A 41 -0.23 2.65 10.77
C ILE A 41 0.58 2.69 12.07
N THR A 42 1.76 3.30 12.01
CA THR A 42 2.60 3.54 13.18
C THR A 42 2.97 5.01 13.25
N SER A 43 2.70 5.63 14.39
CA SER A 43 3.13 7.00 14.74
C SER A 43 3.15 7.17 16.25
N ASP A 44 3.69 8.29 16.72
CA ASP A 44 3.71 8.63 18.14
C ASP A 44 2.31 8.87 18.74
N LEU A 45 1.33 9.23 17.90
CA LEU A 45 -0.03 9.56 18.35
C LEU A 45 -1.02 8.41 18.12
N VAL A 46 -1.03 7.85 16.90
CA VAL A 46 -1.98 6.83 16.46
C VAL A 46 -1.23 5.59 15.99
N ASN A 47 -1.67 4.43 16.48
CA ASN A 47 -1.25 3.12 15.99
C ASN A 47 -2.51 2.33 15.65
N ALA A 48 -2.57 1.80 14.43
CA ALA A 48 -3.73 1.08 13.93
C ALA A 48 -3.31 -0.12 13.09
N GLN A 49 -4.15 -1.15 13.08
CA GLN A 49 -3.98 -2.34 12.27
C GLN A 49 -5.32 -2.74 11.67
N LEU A 50 -5.34 -2.99 10.37
CA LEU A 50 -6.52 -3.42 9.63
C LEU A 50 -6.18 -4.66 8.80
N ARG A 51 -6.86 -5.77 9.08
CA ARG A 51 -6.70 -7.03 8.36
C ARG A 51 -7.44 -6.95 7.02
N ILE A 52 -6.72 -7.24 5.94
CA ILE A 52 -7.23 -7.30 4.57
C ILE A 52 -6.81 -8.62 3.91
N HIS A 53 -7.33 -8.86 2.71
CA HIS A 53 -6.90 -9.93 1.82
C HIS A 53 -6.39 -9.33 0.50
N VAL A 54 -5.26 -9.81 0.02
CA VAL A 54 -4.65 -9.34 -1.23
C VAL A 54 -4.56 -10.49 -2.21
N THR A 55 -4.77 -10.20 -3.49
CA THR A 55 -4.62 -11.13 -4.60
C THR A 55 -3.42 -10.77 -5.46
N LEU A 56 -3.00 -11.68 -6.34
CA LEU A 56 -1.97 -11.37 -7.33
C LEU A 56 -2.39 -10.23 -8.28
N GLU A 57 -3.68 -10.09 -8.55
CA GLU A 57 -4.23 -8.96 -9.31
C GLU A 57 -4.08 -7.65 -8.54
N ASP A 58 -4.27 -7.65 -7.21
CA ASP A 58 -4.04 -6.43 -6.43
C ASP A 58 -2.55 -6.01 -6.50
N LEU A 59 -1.61 -6.95 -6.55
CA LEU A 59 -0.19 -6.64 -6.75
C LEU A 59 0.04 -5.92 -8.10
N ASP A 60 -0.63 -6.36 -9.17
CA ASP A 60 -0.57 -5.70 -10.48
C ASP A 60 -1.18 -4.31 -10.44
N GLN A 61 -2.34 -4.16 -9.80
CA GLN A 61 -2.99 -2.87 -9.61
C GLN A 61 -2.09 -1.90 -8.84
N TRP A 62 -1.27 -2.39 -7.90
CA TRP A 62 -0.28 -1.56 -7.24
C TRP A 62 0.89 -1.18 -8.15
N ALA A 63 1.38 -2.10 -8.98
CA ALA A 63 2.41 -1.77 -9.98
C ALA A 63 1.92 -0.66 -10.93
N GLU A 64 0.70 -0.81 -11.45
CA GLU A 64 0.07 0.18 -12.34
C GLU A 64 -0.18 1.51 -11.62
N ALA A 65 -0.51 1.48 -10.33
CA ALA A 65 -0.64 2.68 -9.52
C ALA A 65 0.70 3.42 -9.38
N LEU A 66 1.79 2.71 -9.13
CA LEU A 66 3.13 3.30 -9.06
C LEU A 66 3.53 3.96 -10.39
N ASP A 67 3.22 3.33 -11.52
CA ASP A 67 3.45 3.92 -12.86
C ASP A 67 2.66 5.23 -13.05
N ARG A 68 1.40 5.26 -12.59
CA ARG A 68 0.54 6.45 -12.67
C ARG A 68 1.03 7.56 -11.74
N ILE A 69 1.44 7.23 -10.52
CA ILE A 69 1.96 8.19 -9.55
C ILE A 69 3.26 8.81 -10.05
N GLU A 70 4.21 7.98 -10.53
CA GLU A 70 5.45 8.48 -11.13
C GLU A 70 5.15 9.38 -12.33
N SER A 71 4.19 9.01 -13.18
CA SER A 71 3.82 9.84 -14.34
C SER A 71 3.25 11.21 -13.92
N ASP A 72 2.41 11.26 -12.88
CA ASP A 72 1.80 12.50 -12.37
C ASP A 72 2.85 13.40 -11.68
N GLU A 73 3.83 12.84 -10.97
CA GLU A 73 4.95 13.61 -10.41
C GLU A 73 5.78 14.32 -11.49
N HIS A 74 5.95 13.69 -12.65
CA HIS A 74 6.71 14.29 -13.76
C HIS A 74 5.87 15.27 -14.59
N GLN A 75 4.55 15.07 -14.65
CA GLN A 75 3.62 15.88 -15.45
C GLN A 75 2.30 16.07 -14.69
N PRO A 76 2.27 16.93 -13.66
CA PRO A 76 1.11 17.07 -12.81
C PRO A 76 -0.07 17.60 -13.62
N THR A 77 -1.22 16.92 -13.49
CA THR A 77 -2.46 17.37 -14.12
C THR A 77 -2.99 18.62 -13.40
N GLU A 78 -3.28 19.69 -14.13
CA GLU A 78 -3.92 20.88 -13.53
C GLU A 78 -5.35 20.53 -13.07
N GLY A 79 -5.63 20.63 -11.76
CA GLY A 79 -6.99 20.72 -11.23
C GLY A 79 -7.39 19.68 -10.18
N GLU A 80 -6.71 18.53 -10.08
CA GLU A 80 -6.98 17.52 -9.05
C GLU A 80 -5.76 16.62 -8.81
N ALA A 81 -5.44 16.32 -7.55
CA ALA A 81 -4.37 15.40 -7.21
C ALA A 81 -4.73 13.96 -7.61
N LEU A 82 -3.78 13.22 -8.19
CA LEU A 82 -4.00 11.81 -8.52
C LEU A 82 -4.39 11.03 -7.26
N THR A 83 -5.51 10.31 -7.36
CA THR A 83 -6.00 9.45 -6.28
C THR A 83 -6.02 7.98 -6.73
N VAL A 84 -5.55 7.08 -5.87
CA VAL A 84 -5.52 5.63 -6.09
C VAL A 84 -6.08 4.91 -4.87
N ASP A 85 -7.10 4.07 -5.07
CA ASP A 85 -7.62 3.17 -4.04
C ASP A 85 -7.05 1.76 -4.21
N TRP A 86 -6.50 1.18 -3.12
CA TRP A 86 -5.85 -0.11 -3.13
C TRP A 86 -6.02 -0.90 -1.80
N PRO A 87 -6.39 -2.19 -1.82
CA PRO A 87 -7.03 -2.87 -2.95
C PRO A 87 -8.33 -2.13 -3.34
N ALA A 88 -8.90 -2.45 -4.51
CA ALA A 88 -10.08 -1.75 -5.02
C ALA A 88 -11.17 -1.52 -3.95
N ALA A 89 -11.63 -0.27 -3.83
CA ALA A 89 -12.61 0.14 -2.83
C ALA A 89 -13.92 -0.66 -2.93
N GLY A 90 -14.56 -0.91 -1.79
CA GLY A 90 -15.85 -1.60 -1.70
C GLY A 90 -15.78 -3.12 -1.52
N ARG A 91 -14.60 -3.75 -1.67
CA ARG A 91 -14.40 -5.18 -1.36
C ARG A 91 -14.22 -5.43 0.15
N GLN A 92 -13.50 -4.54 0.82
CA GLN A 92 -13.03 -4.65 2.20
C GLN A 92 -12.48 -3.29 2.66
N GLY A 93 -11.76 -3.27 3.78
CA GLY A 93 -10.93 -2.12 4.13
C GLY A 93 -9.82 -1.88 3.11
N TYR A 94 -9.50 -0.62 2.83
CA TYR A 94 -8.57 -0.24 1.76
C TYR A 94 -7.72 0.96 2.14
N LEU A 95 -6.64 1.16 1.40
CA LEU A 95 -5.78 2.33 1.42
C LEU A 95 -6.15 3.24 0.24
N ARG A 96 -6.21 4.55 0.47
CA ARG A 96 -6.27 5.56 -0.58
C ARG A 96 -4.97 6.37 -0.56
N PHE A 97 -4.27 6.40 -1.68
CA PHE A 97 -3.13 7.26 -1.90
C PHE A 97 -3.58 8.51 -2.66
N ILE A 98 -3.13 9.68 -2.21
CA ILE A 98 -3.43 10.98 -2.81
C ILE A 98 -2.09 11.68 -3.06
N ALA A 99 -1.77 11.93 -4.33
CA ALA A 99 -0.58 12.64 -4.78
C ALA A 99 -0.73 14.17 -4.61
N GLU A 100 -1.06 14.62 -3.40
CA GLU A 100 -0.98 16.03 -3.02
C GLU A 100 0.39 16.35 -2.39
N ASP A 101 0.66 17.63 -2.08
CA ASP A 101 1.90 18.07 -1.41
C ASP A 101 1.59 18.53 0.03
N PRO A 102 1.99 17.77 1.08
CA PRO A 102 2.68 16.46 1.03
C PRO A 102 1.73 15.32 0.67
N TYR A 103 2.25 14.15 0.27
CA TYR A 103 1.41 12.99 -0.04
C TYR A 103 0.49 12.64 1.12
N VAL A 104 -0.70 12.12 0.80
CA VAL A 104 -1.63 11.66 1.82
C VAL A 104 -2.01 10.22 1.60
N VAL A 105 -1.95 9.46 2.68
CA VAL A 105 -2.43 8.09 2.75
C VAL A 105 -3.61 8.03 3.69
N GLU A 106 -4.76 7.60 3.19
CA GLU A 106 -5.93 7.31 4.01
C GLU A 106 -6.13 5.81 4.14
N VAL A 107 -6.44 5.32 5.34
CA VAL A 107 -6.85 3.94 5.56
C VAL A 107 -8.31 3.94 5.96
N HIS A 108 -9.14 3.22 5.20
CA HIS A 108 -10.58 3.18 5.33
C HIS A 108 -11.04 1.79 5.76
N ASP A 109 -11.67 1.69 6.92
CA ASP A 109 -12.40 0.49 7.34
C ASP A 109 -13.90 0.62 7.01
N ALA A 110 -14.18 0.90 5.73
CA ALA A 110 -15.51 1.27 5.25
C ALA A 110 -16.61 0.21 5.50
N PRO A 111 -16.37 -1.12 5.34
CA PRO A 111 -17.43 -2.11 5.52
C PRO A 111 -17.65 -2.55 6.97
N GLN A 112 -16.72 -2.28 7.91
CA GLN A 112 -16.88 -2.71 9.31
C GLN A 112 -17.20 -1.54 10.25
N THR A 113 -16.20 -0.70 10.56
CA THR A 113 -16.37 0.36 11.58
C THR A 113 -16.66 1.73 10.99
N GLN A 114 -16.47 1.91 9.69
CA GLN A 114 -16.53 3.20 8.99
C GLN A 114 -15.50 4.22 9.49
N VAL A 115 -14.50 3.78 10.26
CA VAL A 115 -13.39 4.62 10.67
C VAL A 115 -12.46 4.83 9.48
N SER A 116 -12.02 6.06 9.30
CA SER A 116 -10.93 6.40 8.39
C SER A 116 -9.83 7.14 9.14
N VAL A 117 -8.58 6.86 8.76
CA VAL A 117 -7.39 7.53 9.31
C VAL A 117 -6.63 8.17 8.15
N ARG A 118 -6.40 9.48 8.23
CA ARG A 118 -5.66 10.25 7.24
C ARG A 118 -4.24 10.53 7.76
N VAL A 119 -3.24 10.14 6.98
CA VAL A 119 -1.82 10.23 7.34
C VAL A 119 -1.07 10.99 6.23
N PRO A 120 -0.80 12.29 6.41
CA PRO A 120 0.14 13.01 5.56
C PRO A 120 1.55 12.48 5.75
N LEU A 121 2.30 12.30 4.66
CA LEU A 121 3.64 11.76 4.62
C LEU A 121 4.54 12.59 3.69
N ASP A 122 5.60 13.14 4.26
CA ASP A 122 6.69 13.79 3.52
C ASP A 122 7.72 12.70 3.16
N MET A 123 7.54 12.06 2.00
CA MET A 123 8.31 10.89 1.57
C MET A 123 9.56 11.30 0.79
N ASP A 124 10.65 10.55 0.98
CA ASP A 124 11.90 10.76 0.26
C ASP A 124 11.76 10.57 -1.26
N GLU A 125 12.58 11.26 -2.06
CA GLU A 125 12.54 11.24 -3.54
C GLU A 125 12.65 9.82 -4.16
N ASP A 126 13.25 8.86 -3.45
CA ASP A 126 13.45 7.48 -3.91
C ASP A 126 12.27 6.53 -3.55
N TRP A 127 11.20 7.02 -2.90
CA TRP A 127 10.14 6.17 -2.34
C TRP A 127 9.45 5.26 -3.38
N ILE A 128 9.26 5.73 -4.62
CA ILE A 128 8.64 4.94 -5.70
C ILE A 128 9.52 3.75 -6.05
N LYS A 129 10.83 3.99 -6.23
CA LYS A 129 11.81 2.94 -6.54
C LYS A 129 11.87 1.91 -5.43
N GLU A 130 11.83 2.37 -4.19
CA GLU A 130 11.75 1.53 -3.00
C GLU A 130 10.45 0.71 -2.92
N ALA A 131 9.32 1.29 -3.32
CA ALA A 131 8.03 0.61 -3.38
C ALA A 131 8.04 -0.50 -4.45
N ARG A 132 8.61 -0.24 -5.63
CA ARG A 132 8.79 -1.24 -6.70
C ARG A 132 9.65 -2.42 -6.24
N GLN A 133 10.76 -2.16 -5.53
CA GLN A 133 11.62 -3.22 -5.00
C GLN A 133 10.90 -4.13 -4.01
N ARG A 134 10.05 -3.57 -3.15
CA ARG A 134 9.23 -4.33 -2.20
C ARG A 134 8.17 -5.17 -2.92
N LEU A 135 7.49 -4.57 -3.90
CA LEU A 135 6.53 -5.28 -4.74
C LEU A 135 7.17 -6.46 -5.50
N ASP A 136 8.34 -6.26 -6.08
CA ASP A 136 9.10 -7.31 -6.77
C ASP A 136 9.49 -8.45 -5.81
N ALA A 137 9.96 -8.11 -4.61
CA ALA A 137 10.34 -9.08 -3.60
C ALA A 137 9.16 -9.95 -3.17
N VAL A 138 8.00 -9.32 -2.90
CA VAL A 138 6.76 -10.04 -2.56
C VAL A 138 6.27 -10.87 -3.74
N SER A 139 6.27 -10.33 -4.96
CA SER A 139 5.82 -11.06 -6.15
C SER A 139 6.61 -12.35 -6.37
N ARG A 140 7.95 -12.28 -6.24
CA ARG A 140 8.82 -13.47 -6.31
C ARG A 140 8.55 -14.46 -5.19
N LEU A 141 8.30 -13.98 -3.96
CA LEU A 141 7.98 -14.82 -2.82
C LEU A 141 6.68 -15.61 -3.03
N LEU A 142 5.68 -14.99 -3.69
CA LEU A 142 4.42 -15.62 -4.03
C LEU A 142 4.49 -16.52 -5.28
N GLY A 143 5.68 -16.73 -5.85
CA GLY A 143 5.89 -17.61 -7.00
C GLY A 143 5.47 -17.00 -8.34
N ARG A 144 5.37 -15.67 -8.43
CA ARG A 144 5.20 -14.95 -9.69
C ARG A 144 6.58 -14.74 -10.32
N ASP A 145 6.90 -15.54 -11.34
CA ASP A 145 8.01 -15.23 -12.24
C ASP A 145 7.62 -13.98 -13.05
N GLY A 146 8.50 -12.98 -13.04
CA GLY A 146 8.30 -11.67 -13.69
C GLY A 146 8.24 -11.73 -15.21
#